data_AF-A0A323V3N3-F1
#
_entry.id   AF-A0A323V3N3-F1
#
_cell.length_a   1.000
_cell.length_b   1.000
_cell.length_c   1.000
_cell.angle_alpha   90.00
_cell.angle_beta   90.00
_cell.angle_gamma   90.00
#
_symmetry.space_group_name_H-M   'P 1'
#
loop_
_entity.id
_entity.type
_entity.pdbx_description
1 polymer ?
#
loop_
_entity_poly.entity_id
_entity_poly.type
_entity_poly.pdbx_seq_one_letter_code
_entity_poly.pdbx_strand_id
1 'polypeptide(L)'
;MPQRINAAKLADNALFNPGCDRTGWFEGLDYVPLGTALRIDPAGTTERRYYDLYSLPKVRLGSDAEYLEAAHGLLGEGTRAALRGARRTAIMLSGGLDSPQVAAKALAALPAGSQLHAFTFTPEPGW
;
A
#
# COMPACT_ATOMS: atom_id res chain seq x y z
N MET A 1 16.16 28.88 4.94
CA MET A 1 17.01 28.39 3.83
C MET A 1 16.08 27.91 2.72
N PRO A 2 16.24 28.34 1.46
CA PRO A 2 15.44 27.78 0.37
C PRO A 2 15.82 26.31 0.16
N GLN A 3 14.82 25.43 0.08
CA GLN A 3 15.03 24.00 -0.10
C GLN A 3 15.37 23.72 -1.57
N ARG A 4 16.57 23.19 -1.84
CA ARG A 4 16.98 22.77 -3.18
C ARG A 4 16.33 21.43 -3.52
N ILE A 5 15.71 21.35 -4.70
CA ILE A 5 15.10 20.10 -5.20
C ILE A 5 16.20 19.08 -5.50
N ASN A 6 15.98 17.83 -5.11
CA ASN A 6 16.84 16.73 -5.47
C ASN A 6 16.59 16.30 -6.93
N ALA A 7 17.55 16.58 -7.81
CA ALA A 7 17.45 16.28 -9.23
C ALA A 7 17.26 14.78 -9.53
N ALA A 8 17.87 13.90 -8.73
CA ALA A 8 17.71 12.45 -8.88
C ALA A 8 16.28 12.01 -8.55
N LYS A 9 15.68 12.56 -7.47
CA LYS A 9 14.30 12.24 -7.11
C LYS A 9 13.30 12.73 -8.16
N LEU A 10 13.55 13.91 -8.73
CA LEU A 10 12.75 14.46 -9.81
C LEU A 10 12.81 13.56 -11.06
N ALA A 11 14.01 13.09 -11.43
CA ALA A 11 14.18 12.18 -12.56
C ALA A 11 13.48 10.82 -12.32
N ASP A 12 13.62 10.24 -11.13
CA ASP A 12 12.95 8.99 -10.76
C ASP A 12 11.42 9.11 -10.89
N ASN A 13 10.85 10.21 -10.40
CA ASN A 13 9.41 10.45 -10.51
C ASN A 13 8.97 10.67 -11.96
N ALA A 14 9.71 11.45 -12.74
CA ALA A 14 9.39 11.72 -14.15
C ALA A 14 9.42 10.46 -15.02
N LEU A 15 10.27 9.49 -14.68
CA LEU A 15 10.39 8.22 -15.38
C LEU A 15 9.48 7.12 -14.81
N PHE A 16 8.66 7.41 -13.80
CA PHE A 16 7.93 6.41 -13.01
C PHE A 16 8.84 5.27 -12.55
N ASN A 17 10.10 5.59 -12.27
CA ASN A 17 11.09 4.66 -11.78
C ASN A 17 10.99 4.66 -10.24
N PRO A 18 10.45 3.60 -9.62
CA PRO A 18 10.54 3.45 -8.18
C PRO A 18 12.01 3.13 -7.85
N GLY A 19 12.84 4.18 -7.82
CA GLY A 19 14.26 4.10 -7.51
C GLY A 19 14.47 3.86 -6.01
N CYS A 20 15.49 4.51 -5.45
CA CYS A 20 15.81 4.42 -4.03
C CYS A 20 14.63 4.89 -3.16
N ASP A 21 14.16 4.03 -2.25
CA ASP A 21 13.07 4.32 -1.31
C ASP A 21 13.46 5.31 -0.21
N ARG A 22 14.77 5.55 -0.03
CA ARG A 22 15.31 6.55 0.91
C ARG A 22 15.29 7.97 0.37
N THR A 23 15.43 8.19 -0.93
CA THR A 23 15.68 9.54 -1.47
C THR A 23 14.42 10.41 -1.40
N GLY A 24 14.51 11.54 -0.68
CA GLY A 24 13.46 12.56 -0.58
C GLY A 24 13.48 13.60 -1.71
N TRP A 25 12.45 14.45 -1.75
CA TRP A 25 12.27 15.48 -2.80
C TRP A 25 13.26 16.65 -2.72
N PHE A 26 13.86 16.86 -1.56
CA PHE A 26 14.78 17.97 -1.31
C PHE A 26 16.15 17.45 -0.87
N GLU A 27 17.21 18.19 -1.19
CA GLU A 27 18.56 17.87 -0.73
C GLU A 27 18.63 17.87 0.80
N GLY A 28 19.25 16.84 1.37
CA GLY A 28 19.36 16.65 2.82
C GLY A 28 18.09 16.15 3.51
N LEU A 29 17.04 15.82 2.75
CA LEU A 29 15.84 15.17 3.25
C LEU A 29 15.77 13.73 2.74
N ASP A 30 15.75 12.78 3.68
CA ASP A 30 15.60 11.36 3.41
C ASP A 30 14.31 10.81 4.02
N TYR A 31 13.75 9.78 3.37
CA TYR A 31 12.69 8.94 3.91
C TYR A 31 13.26 7.77 4.68
N VAL A 32 12.47 7.27 5.63
CA VAL A 32 12.72 5.97 6.25
C VAL A 32 12.42 4.88 5.22
N PRO A 33 13.40 4.02 4.84
CA PRO A 33 13.17 2.95 3.87
C PRO A 33 12.09 1.98 4.34
N LEU A 34 11.37 1.37 3.39
CA LEU A 34 10.31 0.42 3.71
C LEU A 34 10.90 -0.84 4.38
N GLY A 35 10.17 -1.41 5.33
CA GLY A 35 10.60 -2.62 6.04
C GLY A 35 11.84 -2.45 6.92
N THR A 36 12.18 -1.20 7.28
CA THR A 36 13.32 -0.88 8.15
C THR A 36 12.88 -0.22 9.46
N ALA A 37 13.70 -0.40 10.49
CA ALA A 37 13.64 0.34 11.75
C ALA A 37 14.91 1.18 11.87
N LEU A 38 14.74 2.49 12.06
CA LEU A 38 15.82 3.42 12.32
C LEU A 38 15.86 3.77 13.80
N ARG A 39 17.05 3.74 14.40
CA ARG A 39 17.32 4.30 15.71
C ARG A 39 18.28 5.46 15.53
N ILE A 40 17.88 6.64 16.01
CA ILE A 40 18.65 7.88 15.93
C ILE A 40 18.95 8.30 17.36
N ASP A 41 20.23 8.46 17.68
CA ASP A 41 20.71 8.97 18.97
C ASP A 41 21.97 9.85 18.76
N PRO A 42 22.53 10.48 19.82
CA PRO A 42 23.69 11.36 19.66
C PRO A 42 24.94 10.69 19.09
N ALA A 43 25.06 9.35 19.15
CA ALA A 43 26.18 8.63 18.54
C ALA A 43 25.97 8.40 17.04
N GLY A 44 24.74 8.54 16.55
CA GLY A 44 24.40 8.50 15.14
C GLY A 44 23.10 7.76 14.84
N THR A 45 22.98 7.31 13.60
CA THR A 45 21.81 6.57 13.09
C THR A 45 22.19 5.12 12.84
N THR A 46 21.40 4.19 13.35
CA THR A 46 21.50 2.75 13.04
C THR A 46 20.24 2.28 12.34
N GLU A 47 20.42 1.42 11.34
CA GLU A 47 19.32 0.85 10.55
C GLU A 47 19.28 -0.66 10.71
N ARG A 48 18.07 -1.19 10.91
CA ARG A 48 17.79 -2.62 10.83
C ARG A 48 16.65 -2.88 9.86
N ARG A 49 16.93 -3.57 8.75
CA ARG A 49 15.90 -4.12 7.87
C ARG A 49 15.31 -5.37 8.49
N TYR A 50 13.99 -5.36 8.74
CA TYR A 50 13.26 -6.50 9.31
C TYR A 50 12.30 -7.15 8.31
N TYR A 51 12.05 -6.51 7.17
CA TYR A 51 11.19 -7.03 6.11
C TYR A 51 11.72 -6.62 4.74
N ASP A 52 11.69 -7.56 3.79
CA ASP A 52 12.09 -7.32 2.40
C ASP A 52 11.20 -8.14 1.46
N LEU A 53 10.37 -7.44 0.67
CA LEU A 53 9.44 -8.03 -0.29
C LEU A 53 10.15 -8.81 -1.39
N TYR A 54 11.38 -8.42 -1.76
CA TYR A 54 12.15 -9.05 -2.82
C TYR A 54 12.93 -10.28 -2.33
N SER A 55 13.01 -10.47 -1.02
CA SER A 55 13.68 -11.60 -0.36
C SER A 55 12.72 -12.74 -0.02
N LEU A 56 11.44 -12.67 -0.42
CA LEU A 56 10.46 -13.70 -0.06
C LEU A 56 10.63 -14.98 -0.90
N PRO A 57 10.43 -16.16 -0.32
CA PRO A 57 10.45 -17.41 -1.07
C PRO A 57 9.29 -17.44 -2.09
N LYS A 58 9.52 -18.11 -3.22
CA LYS A 58 8.46 -18.31 -4.23
C LYS A 58 7.37 -19.23 -3.67
N VAL A 59 6.12 -18.80 -3.76
CA VAL A 59 4.95 -19.62 -3.42
C VAL A 59 4.71 -20.65 -4.52
N ARG A 60 4.61 -21.93 -4.14
CA ARG A 60 4.28 -23.06 -5.02
C ARG A 60 3.22 -23.94 -4.38
N LEU A 61 2.00 -23.89 -4.91
CA LEU A 61 0.86 -24.70 -4.49
C LEU A 61 0.57 -25.81 -5.52
N GLY A 62 -0.17 -26.83 -5.10
CA GLY A 62 -0.40 -28.06 -5.86
C GLY A 62 -1.41 -27.94 -7.00
N SER A 63 -2.23 -26.88 -7.00
CA SER A 63 -3.22 -26.62 -8.05
C SER A 63 -3.64 -25.15 -8.10
N ASP A 64 -4.25 -24.73 -9.22
CA ASP A 64 -4.83 -23.38 -9.38
C ASP A 64 -5.91 -23.08 -8.33
N ALA A 65 -6.69 -24.09 -7.94
CA ALA A 65 -7.71 -23.96 -6.91
C ALA A 65 -7.09 -23.56 -5.55
N GLU A 66 -5.95 -24.16 -5.19
CA GLU A 66 -5.25 -23.79 -3.96
C GLU A 66 -4.74 -22.35 -3.99
N TYR A 67 -4.29 -21.85 -5.14
CA TYR A 67 -3.93 -20.43 -5.29
C TYR A 67 -5.12 -19.50 -5.11
N LEU A 68 -6.27 -19.85 -5.69
CA LEU A 68 -7.49 -19.05 -5.55
C LEU A 68 -7.92 -18.98 -4.08
N GLU A 69 -7.95 -20.12 -3.39
CA GLU A 69 -8.29 -20.16 -1.95
C GLU A 69 -7.30 -19.34 -1.12
N ALA A 70 -5.99 -19.49 -1.35
CA ALA A 70 -4.97 -18.72 -0.65
C ALA A 70 -5.10 -17.20 -0.90
N ALA A 71 -5.32 -16.80 -2.15
CA ALA A 71 -5.50 -15.40 -2.53
C ALA A 71 -6.75 -14.80 -1.88
N HIS A 72 -7.88 -15.52 -1.91
CA HIS A 72 -9.11 -15.08 -1.25
C HIS A 72 -8.98 -15.00 0.27
N GLY A 73 -8.24 -15.94 0.87
CA GLY A 73 -7.93 -15.95 2.30
C GLY A 73 -7.11 -14.72 2.71
N LEU A 74 -5.99 -14.48 2.03
CA LEU A 74 -5.10 -13.35 2.28
C LEU A 74 -5.80 -12.00 2.03
N LEU A 75 -6.58 -11.88 0.95
CA LEU A 75 -7.35 -10.66 0.69
C LEU A 75 -8.38 -10.41 1.79
N GLY A 76 -9.06 -11.45 2.26
CA GLY A 76 -10.00 -11.36 3.38
C GLY A 76 -9.32 -10.96 4.68
N GLU A 77 -8.14 -11.52 4.97
CA GLU A 77 -7.34 -11.17 6.14
C GLU A 77 -6.88 -9.71 6.10
N GLY A 78 -6.27 -9.28 4.99
CA GLY A 78 -5.83 -7.91 4.79
C GLY A 78 -7.00 -6.92 4.90
N THR A 79 -8.16 -7.26 4.34
CA THR A 79 -9.36 -6.43 4.45
C THR A 79 -9.84 -6.32 5.90
N ARG A 80 -9.92 -7.42 6.65
CA ARG A 80 -10.28 -7.38 8.08
C ARG A 80 -9.27 -6.57 8.90
N ALA A 81 -7.98 -6.70 8.60
CA ALA A 81 -6.94 -5.92 9.25
C ALA A 81 -7.10 -4.42 8.99
N ALA A 82 -7.37 -4.03 7.74
CA ALA A 82 -7.60 -2.63 7.36
C ALA A 82 -8.88 -2.05 7.98
N LEU A 83 -9.91 -2.86 8.19
CA LEU A 83 -11.17 -2.44 8.82
C LEU A 83 -11.11 -2.39 10.35
N ARG A 84 -10.04 -2.89 10.97
CA ARG A 84 -9.94 -2.99 12.43
C ARG A 84 -10.03 -1.60 13.07
N GLY A 85 -11.07 -1.39 13.87
CA GLY A 85 -11.30 -0.12 14.58
C GLY A 85 -12.03 0.95 13.74
N ALA A 86 -12.36 0.68 12.47
CA ALA A 86 -13.17 1.57 11.65
C ALA A 86 -14.63 1.57 12.13
N ARG A 87 -15.21 2.76 12.30
CA ARG A 87 -16.62 2.92 12.70
C ARG A 87 -17.55 3.29 11.55
N ARG A 88 -17.00 3.90 10.50
CA ARG A 88 -17.71 4.32 9.29
C ARG A 88 -16.85 3.92 8.11
N THR A 89 -17.22 2.81 7.48
CA THR A 89 -16.45 2.24 6.37
C THR A 89 -16.99 2.74 5.05
N ALA A 90 -16.07 3.12 4.18
CA ALA A 90 -16.36 3.46 2.79
C ALA A 90 -15.29 2.88 1.88
N ILE A 91 -15.59 2.82 0.58
CA ILE A 91 -14.68 2.32 -0.44
C ILE A 91 -14.71 3.20 -1.69
N MET A 92 -13.53 3.39 -2.31
CA MET A 92 -13.45 3.86 -3.69
C MET A 92 -13.74 2.70 -4.64
N LEU A 93 -14.83 2.79 -5.38
CA LEU A 93 -15.31 1.75 -6.28
C LEU A 93 -15.23 2.24 -7.73
N SER A 94 -14.20 1.78 -8.45
CA SER A 94 -13.90 2.20 -9.82
C SER A 94 -14.66 1.42 -10.90
N GLY A 95 -15.29 0.30 -10.55
CA GLY A 95 -15.88 -0.63 -11.53
C GLY A 95 -14.87 -1.54 -12.25
N GLY A 96 -13.56 -1.41 -11.96
CA GLY A 96 -12.53 -2.35 -12.39
C GLY A 96 -12.59 -3.69 -11.64
N LEU A 97 -11.63 -4.58 -11.87
CA LEU A 97 -11.63 -5.92 -11.25
C LEU A 97 -11.31 -5.88 -9.74
N ASP A 98 -10.45 -4.98 -9.29
CA ASP A 98 -9.88 -5.04 -7.94
C ASP A 98 -10.84 -4.48 -6.88
N SER A 99 -11.42 -3.31 -7.14
CA SER A 99 -12.24 -2.61 -6.13
C SER A 99 -13.51 -3.38 -5.73
N PRO A 100 -14.25 -4.09 -6.63
CA PRO A 100 -15.37 -4.95 -6.23
C PRO A 100 -14.93 -6.16 -5.41
N GLN A 101 -13.75 -6.73 -5.66
CA GLN A 101 -13.24 -7.84 -4.85
C GLN A 101 -12.95 -7.41 -3.41
N VAL A 102 -12.35 -6.23 -3.22
CA VAL A 102 -12.17 -5.64 -1.89
C VAL A 102 -13.53 -5.31 -1.27
N ALA A 103 -14.47 -4.73 -2.03
CA ALA A 103 -15.82 -4.43 -1.55
C ALA A 103 -16.54 -5.66 -1.00
N ALA A 104 -16.46 -6.78 -1.71
CA ALA A 104 -17.07 -8.05 -1.30
C ALA A 104 -16.46 -8.57 0.02
N LYS A 105 -15.13 -8.53 0.15
CA LYS A 105 -14.45 -8.92 1.41
C LYS A 105 -14.77 -7.95 2.55
N ALA A 106 -14.92 -6.66 2.26
CA ALA A 106 -15.26 -5.65 3.26
C ALA A 106 -16.69 -5.87 3.78
N LEU A 107 -17.67 -6.03 2.88
CA LEU A 107 -19.05 -6.35 3.24
C LEU A 107 -19.15 -7.62 4.08
N ALA A 108 -18.41 -8.67 3.73
CA ALA A 108 -18.38 -9.92 4.48
C ALA A 108 -17.74 -9.78 5.88
N ALA A 109 -16.89 -8.77 6.10
CA ALA A 109 -16.24 -8.50 7.38
C ALA A 109 -17.03 -7.54 8.28
N LEU A 110 -17.98 -6.79 7.73
CA LEU A 110 -18.81 -5.87 8.49
C LEU A 110 -19.90 -6.63 9.28
N PRO A 111 -20.39 -6.06 10.40
CA PRO A 111 -21.53 -6.63 11.12
C PRO A 111 -22.75 -6.78 10.21
N ALA A 112 -23.52 -7.84 10.39
CA ALA A 112 -24.75 -8.07 9.63
C ALA A 112 -25.69 -6.85 9.69
N GLY A 113 -26.22 -6.46 8.53
CA GLY A 113 -27.07 -5.26 8.39
C GLY A 113 -26.31 -3.94 8.25
N SER A 114 -24.98 -3.94 8.30
CA SER A 114 -24.18 -2.74 8.01
C SER A 114 -24.22 -2.37 6.53
N GLN A 115 -23.98 -1.09 6.25
CA GLN A 115 -23.82 -0.58 4.89
C GLN A 115 -22.35 -0.26 4.62
N LEU A 116 -21.90 -0.54 3.39
CA LEU A 116 -20.62 -0.06 2.87
C LEU A 116 -20.89 1.08 1.88
N HIS A 117 -20.50 2.30 2.24
CA HIS A 117 -20.64 3.42 1.31
C HIS A 117 -19.60 3.33 0.20
N ALA A 118 -20.06 3.29 -1.05
CA ALA A 118 -19.20 3.27 -2.22
C ALA A 118 -19.19 4.66 -2.87
N PHE A 119 -18.00 5.13 -3.20
CA PHE A 119 -17.78 6.37 -3.92
C PHE A 119 -17.03 6.07 -5.21
N THR A 120 -17.36 6.79 -6.27
CA THR A 120 -16.62 6.71 -7.53
C THR A 120 -16.32 8.11 -8.02
N PHE A 121 -15.30 8.22 -8.88
CA PHE A 121 -14.95 9.47 -9.53
C PHE A 121 -15.23 9.33 -11.02
N THR A 122 -15.92 10.32 -11.56
CA THR A 122 -16.06 10.50 -13.00
C THR A 122 -15.44 11.84 -13.37
N PRO A 123 -14.71 11.94 -14.49
CA PRO A 123 -14.24 13.23 -14.98
C PRO A 123 -15.44 14.16 -15.23
N GLU A 124 -15.24 15.47 -15.03
CA GLU A 124 -16.25 16.45 -15.38
C GLU A 124 -16.48 16.45 -16.90
N PRO A 125 -17.70 16.77 -17.37
CA PRO A 125 -17.94 16.93 -18.81
C PRO A 125 -16.97 17.96 -19.42
N GLY A 126 -16.14 17.51 -20.37
CA GLY A 126 -15.22 18.38 -21.13
C GLY A 126 -13.74 18.32 -20.71
N TRP A 127 -13.37 17.41 -19.80
CA TRP A 127 -11.98 17.03 -19.54
C TRP A 127 -11.44 16.01 -20.55
#